data_AF-A0A815IYM5-F1
#
_entry.id   AF-A0A815IYM5-F1
#
_cell.length_a   1.000
_cell.length_b   1.000
_cell.length_c   1.000
_cell.angle_alpha   90.00
_cell.angle_beta   90.00
_cell.angle_gamma   90.00
#
_symmetry.space_group_name_H-M   'P 1'
#
loop_
_entity.id
_entity.type
_entity.pdbx_description
1 polymer ?
#
loop_
_entity_poly.entity_id
_entity_poly.type
_entity_poly.pdbx_seq_one_letter_code
_entity_poly.pdbx_strand_id
1 'polypeptide(L)'
;QNLWVTDEFKRVIQTRGESLDPFLRPARWILIYRNKHIILVSPFEANWLMGRLHDLYRKQSPGELLTTTLRLFLPRTRRDQSIIVNTATLTIPPAIAPDRGAVTFQIPIEWLVALFIFNGMLYFETTDEQTAYCRCLGLCPKPRTEIEEDAFEKGWITVDGFVEKSDHRDLLQLQQCRFHANPLAFVRKLVENRNNTHAPLISDVGSILINAVKLPVGSFRQ
;
A
#
# COMPACT_ATOMS: atom_id res chain seq x y z
N GLN A 1 -11.52 7.08 8.65
CA GLN A 1 -10.05 7.02 8.50
C GLN A 1 -9.60 5.67 9.03
N ASN A 2 -9.01 4.82 8.18
CA ASN A 2 -8.84 3.39 8.49
C ASN A 2 -7.37 2.95 8.60
N LEU A 3 -6.43 3.88 8.46
CA LEU A 3 -5.00 3.65 8.64
C LEU A 3 -4.52 4.47 9.84
N TRP A 4 -3.88 3.78 10.79
CA TRP A 4 -3.36 4.32 12.04
C TRP A 4 -1.92 3.87 12.23
N VAL A 5 -1.21 4.55 13.11
CA VAL A 5 0.16 4.19 13.51
C VAL A 5 0.26 4.33 15.02
N THR A 6 0.98 3.42 15.68
CA THR A 6 1.22 3.51 17.13
C THR A 6 2.24 4.59 17.45
N ASP A 7 2.23 5.09 18.68
CA ASP A 7 3.22 6.08 19.12
C ASP A 7 4.63 5.49 19.18
N GLU A 8 4.75 4.21 19.51
CA GLU A 8 6.04 3.51 19.45
C GLU A 8 6.54 3.37 18.01
N PHE A 9 5.67 3.07 17.04
CA PHE A 9 6.04 3.10 15.63
C PHE A 9 6.53 4.49 15.21
N LYS A 10 5.82 5.56 15.60
CA LYS A 10 6.25 6.95 15.35
C LYS A 10 7.62 7.23 15.96
N ARG A 11 7.85 6.81 17.22
CA ARG A 11 9.12 6.98 17.93
C ARG A 11 10.28 6.34 17.17
N VAL A 12 10.08 5.12 16.66
CA VAL A 12 11.11 4.37 15.90
C VAL A 12 11.45 5.04 14.56
N ILE A 13 10.50 5.70 13.89
CA ILE A 13 10.75 6.37 12.61
C ILE A 13 11.21 7.83 12.75
N GLN A 14 11.06 8.44 13.92
CA GLN A 14 11.34 9.88 14.16
C GLN A 14 12.70 10.16 14.80
N THR A 15 13.68 9.24 14.75
CA THR A 15 14.98 9.41 15.42
C THR A 15 15.63 10.75 15.05
N ARG A 16 15.75 11.65 16.02
CA ARG A 16 16.30 13.00 15.84
C ARG A 16 17.81 12.99 16.13
N GLY A 17 18.61 13.50 15.21
CA GLY A 17 19.98 13.96 15.50
C GLY A 17 21.11 12.92 15.42
N GLU A 18 20.84 11.69 15.00
CA GLU A 18 21.88 10.69 14.73
C GLU A 18 22.07 10.51 13.22
N SER A 19 23.27 10.11 12.79
CA SER A 19 23.55 9.71 11.40
C SER A 19 22.69 8.50 11.04
N LEU A 20 21.47 8.75 10.59
CA LEU A 20 20.55 7.71 10.17
C LEU A 20 21.14 6.98 8.96
N ASP A 21 20.98 5.66 8.94
CA ASP A 21 21.14 4.86 7.73
C ASP A 21 20.31 5.53 6.61
N PRO A 22 20.87 5.75 5.40
CA PRO A 22 20.10 6.30 4.28
C PRO A 22 18.87 5.44 3.94
N PHE A 23 18.81 4.20 4.42
CA PHE A 23 17.74 3.26 4.19
C PHE A 23 16.60 3.38 5.22
N LEU A 24 15.40 3.69 4.72
CA LEU A 24 14.20 3.65 5.55
C LEU A 24 13.68 2.20 5.61
N ARG A 25 13.64 1.59 6.80
CA ARG A 25 13.10 0.23 6.98
C ARG A 25 11.58 0.17 6.79
N PRO A 26 11.05 -0.61 5.83
CA PRO A 26 9.61 -0.63 5.49
C PRO A 26 8.74 -1.04 6.69
N ALA A 27 7.52 -0.50 6.73
CA ALA A 27 6.51 -0.87 7.71
C ALA A 27 5.92 -2.23 7.36
N ARG A 28 6.53 -3.30 7.90
CA ARG A 28 6.18 -4.69 7.56
C ARG A 28 5.04 -5.26 8.41
N TRP A 29 4.93 -4.85 9.67
CA TRP A 29 3.94 -5.40 10.57
C TRP A 29 2.69 -4.53 10.60
N ILE A 30 1.55 -5.15 10.32
CA ILE A 30 0.26 -4.48 10.39
C ILE A 30 -0.69 -5.26 11.30
N LEU A 31 -1.38 -4.54 12.17
CA LEU A 31 -2.47 -5.07 12.96
C LEU A 31 -3.78 -4.69 12.27
N ILE A 32 -4.54 -5.69 11.85
CA ILE A 32 -5.92 -5.52 11.43
C ILE A 32 -6.77 -5.59 12.69
N TYR A 33 -7.35 -4.46 13.09
CA TYR A 33 -8.18 -4.37 14.29
C TYR A 33 -9.66 -4.35 13.91
N ARG A 34 -10.42 -5.28 14.50
CA ARG A 34 -11.87 -5.44 14.30
C ARG A 34 -12.31 -5.51 12.83
N ASN A 35 -11.46 -6.01 11.93
CA ASN A 35 -11.69 -6.02 10.48
C ASN A 35 -12.07 -4.63 9.90
N LYS A 36 -11.58 -3.54 10.52
CA LYS A 36 -11.98 -2.16 10.17
C LYS A 36 -10.82 -1.19 10.11
N HIS A 37 -9.71 -1.50 10.77
CA HIS A 37 -8.58 -0.60 10.87
C HIS A 37 -7.27 -1.35 10.59
N ILE A 38 -6.39 -0.72 9.83
CA ILE A 38 -4.99 -1.08 9.70
C ILE A 38 -4.21 -0.21 10.67
N ILE A 39 -3.41 -0.83 11.53
CA ILE A 39 -2.53 -0.14 12.46
C ILE A 39 -1.10 -0.59 12.15
N LEU A 40 -0.24 0.35 11.76
CA LEU A 40 1.19 0.06 11.62
C LEU A 40 1.80 -0.04 13.01
N VAL A 41 2.50 -1.14 13.26
CA VAL A 41 3.13 -1.43 14.54
C VAL A 41 4.62 -1.67 14.33
N SER A 42 5.43 -1.33 15.33
CA SER A 42 6.86 -1.61 15.32
C SER A 42 7.12 -3.13 15.44
N PRO A 43 8.31 -3.62 15.04
CA PRO A 43 8.69 -5.02 15.27
C PRO A 43 8.63 -5.42 16.76
N PHE A 44 8.95 -4.49 17.66
CA PHE A 44 8.86 -4.69 19.11
C PHE A 44 7.41 -4.93 19.55
N GLU A 45 6.49 -4.06 19.12
CA GLU A 45 5.06 -4.23 19.41
C GLU A 45 4.48 -5.48 18.77
N ALA A 46 4.88 -5.80 17.54
CA ALA A 46 4.46 -7.02 16.85
C ALA A 46 4.81 -8.27 17.68
N ASN A 47 6.05 -8.35 18.20
CA ASN A 47 6.47 -9.47 19.04
C ASN A 47 5.60 -9.63 20.29
N TRP A 48 5.28 -8.52 20.98
CA TRP A 48 4.37 -8.55 22.12
C TRP A 48 2.94 -8.95 21.72
N LEU A 49 2.43 -8.40 20.62
CA LEU A 49 1.08 -8.67 20.11
C LEU A 49 0.89 -10.14 19.72
N MET A 50 1.93 -10.81 19.19
CA MET A 50 1.86 -12.24 18.86
C MET A 50 1.41 -13.07 20.07
N GLY A 51 2.02 -12.85 21.24
CA GLY A 51 1.63 -13.55 22.47
C GLY A 51 0.22 -13.22 22.93
N ARG A 52 -0.15 -11.94 22.91
CA ARG A 52 -1.49 -11.49 23.36
C ARG A 52 -2.61 -12.00 22.47
N LEU A 53 -2.40 -11.98 21.15
CA LEU A 53 -3.37 -12.49 20.18
C LEU A 53 -3.49 -14.01 20.26
N HIS A 54 -2.40 -14.71 20.55
CA HIS A 54 -2.41 -16.14 20.80
C HIS A 54 -3.22 -16.51 22.06
N ASP A 55 -3.05 -15.75 23.15
CA ASP A 55 -3.83 -15.96 24.37
C ASP A 55 -5.33 -15.70 24.17
N LEU A 56 -5.68 -14.66 23.40
CA LEU A 56 -7.07 -14.36 23.03
C LEU A 56 -7.68 -15.48 22.18
N TYR A 57 -6.93 -15.97 21.20
CA TYR A 57 -7.35 -17.08 20.35
C TYR A 57 -7.68 -18.34 21.14
N ARG A 58 -6.85 -18.70 22.14
CA ARG A 58 -7.09 -19.87 23.02
C ARG A 58 -8.33 -19.75 23.89
N LYS A 59 -8.70 -18.54 24.29
CA LYS A 59 -9.85 -18.26 25.17
C LYS A 59 -11.16 -18.09 24.41
N GLN A 60 -11.09 -18.08 23.08
CA GLN A 60 -12.23 -17.82 22.22
C GLN A 60 -13.21 -19.00 22.27
N SER A 61 -14.52 -18.69 22.30
CA SER A 61 -15.54 -19.73 22.28
C SER A 61 -15.55 -20.46 20.92
N PRO A 62 -15.83 -21.77 20.88
CA PRO A 62 -16.01 -22.49 19.62
C PRO A 62 -17.01 -21.76 18.71
N GLY A 63 -16.59 -21.42 17.49
CA GLY A 63 -17.42 -20.75 16.47
C GLY A 63 -17.36 -19.22 16.46
N GLU A 64 -16.68 -18.57 17.41
CA GLU A 64 -16.43 -17.12 17.35
C GLU A 64 -15.22 -16.82 16.45
N LEU A 65 -15.37 -15.87 15.52
CA LEU A 65 -14.29 -15.48 14.59
C LEU A 65 -13.48 -14.33 15.18
N LEU A 66 -12.16 -14.51 15.29
CA LEU A 66 -11.30 -13.41 15.71
C LEU A 66 -11.24 -12.33 14.63
N THR A 67 -11.67 -11.13 14.98
CA THR A 67 -11.69 -9.97 14.08
C THR A 67 -10.41 -9.14 14.14
N THR A 68 -9.44 -9.56 14.96
CA THR A 68 -8.17 -8.87 15.13
C THR A 68 -7.02 -9.80 14.78
N THR A 69 -6.21 -9.43 13.79
CA THR A 69 -5.11 -10.26 13.29
C THR A 69 -3.86 -9.40 13.07
N LEU A 70 -2.71 -9.89 13.52
CA LEU A 70 -1.41 -9.36 13.15
C LEU A 70 -0.97 -10.04 11.85
N ARG A 71 -0.52 -9.25 10.88
CA ARG A 71 -0.17 -9.72 9.53
C ARG A 71 1.15 -9.11 9.07
N LEU A 72 1.84 -9.84 8.22
CA LEU A 72 3.05 -9.39 7.56
C LEU A 72 2.68 -8.81 6.18
N PHE A 73 3.16 -7.61 5.89
CA PHE A 73 3.08 -6.97 4.59
C PHE A 73 4.47 -6.95 3.95
N LEU A 74 4.59 -7.56 2.77
CA LEU A 74 5.82 -7.57 1.98
C LEU A 74 5.58 -6.80 0.67
N PRO A 75 6.23 -5.65 0.43
CA PRO A 75 6.08 -4.95 -0.84
C PRO A 75 6.66 -5.80 -1.98
N ARG A 76 6.00 -5.80 -3.15
CA ARG A 76 6.53 -6.45 -4.35
C ARG A 76 7.67 -5.62 -4.92
N THR A 77 8.90 -6.05 -4.64
CA THR A 77 10.12 -5.50 -5.27
C THR A 77 10.56 -6.34 -6.47
N ARG A 78 9.89 -7.47 -6.70
CA ARG A 78 10.00 -8.33 -7.89
C ARG A 78 8.59 -8.71 -8.37
N ARG A 79 8.46 -9.04 -9.66
CA ARG A 79 7.15 -9.35 -10.28
C ARG A 79 6.48 -10.62 -9.75
N ASP A 80 7.27 -11.59 -9.33
CA ASP A 80 6.84 -12.91 -8.84
C ASP A 80 6.56 -12.93 -7.33
N GLN A 81 6.77 -11.81 -6.65
CA GLN A 81 6.59 -11.72 -5.21
C GLN A 81 5.11 -11.51 -4.85
N SER A 82 4.62 -12.20 -3.81
CA SER A 82 3.30 -11.96 -3.23
C SER A 82 3.40 -10.98 -2.05
N ILE A 83 2.34 -10.20 -1.82
CA ILE A 83 2.24 -9.31 -0.65
C ILE A 83 1.87 -10.04 0.65
N ILE A 84 1.40 -11.29 0.57
CA ILE A 84 1.00 -12.23 1.64
C ILE A 84 0.03 -11.72 2.73
N VAL A 85 -0.34 -10.44 2.70
CA VAL A 85 -1.10 -9.75 3.74
C VAL A 85 -2.54 -10.26 3.91
N ASN A 86 -3.08 -10.93 2.89
CA ASN A 86 -4.41 -11.52 2.90
C ASN A 86 -4.36 -13.06 2.97
N THR A 87 -3.18 -13.67 3.15
CA THR A 87 -3.00 -15.11 3.23
C THR A 87 -3.38 -15.62 4.62
N ALA A 88 -4.49 -16.36 4.72
CA ALA A 88 -5.07 -16.80 5.99
C ALA A 88 -4.11 -17.56 6.91
N THR A 89 -3.31 -18.46 6.34
CA THR A 89 -2.32 -19.28 7.05
C THR A 89 -1.14 -18.46 7.58
N LEU A 90 -0.94 -17.24 7.10
CA LEU A 90 0.17 -16.35 7.47
C LEU A 90 -0.30 -15.17 8.34
N THR A 91 -1.46 -15.32 8.98
CA THR A 91 -1.99 -14.37 9.97
C THR A 91 -1.72 -14.88 11.39
N ILE A 92 -1.64 -13.95 12.35
CA ILE A 92 -1.46 -14.26 13.77
C ILE A 92 -2.66 -13.69 14.55
N PRO A 93 -3.49 -14.55 15.16
CA PRO A 93 -3.51 -16.00 14.99
C PRO A 93 -3.97 -16.38 13.57
N PRO A 94 -3.76 -17.63 13.13
CA PRO A 94 -4.23 -18.09 11.82
C PRO A 94 -5.74 -17.95 11.69
N ALA A 95 -6.19 -17.27 10.65
CA ALA A 95 -7.59 -17.05 10.32
C ALA A 95 -8.21 -18.25 9.58
N ILE A 96 -8.03 -19.45 10.16
CA ILE A 96 -8.55 -20.73 9.68
C ILE A 96 -9.55 -21.23 10.71
N ALA A 97 -10.81 -21.35 10.33
CA ALA A 97 -11.84 -21.95 11.16
C ALA A 97 -11.90 -23.47 10.87
N PRO A 98 -11.94 -24.34 11.90
CA PRO A 98 -11.96 -25.80 11.72
C PRO A 98 -13.11 -26.28 10.82
N ASP A 99 -14.26 -25.60 10.89
CA ASP A 99 -15.50 -26.04 10.22
C ASP A 99 -15.88 -25.18 9.01
N ARG A 100 -15.22 -24.02 8.81
CA ARG A 100 -15.57 -23.02 7.78
C ARG A 100 -14.41 -22.68 6.84
N GLY A 101 -13.26 -23.32 7.00
CA GLY A 101 -12.07 -23.05 6.21
C GLY A 101 -11.42 -21.69 6.51
N ALA A 102 -10.60 -21.21 5.58
CA ALA A 102 -9.89 -19.94 5.70
C ALA A 102 -10.83 -18.75 5.55
N VAL A 103 -11.11 -18.03 6.64
CA VAL A 103 -11.94 -16.80 6.65
C VAL A 103 -11.08 -15.63 7.06
N THR A 104 -10.38 -15.03 6.08
CA THR A 104 -9.56 -13.84 6.30
C THR A 104 -10.26 -12.61 5.79
N PHE A 105 -10.40 -11.60 6.66
CA PHE A 105 -10.82 -10.27 6.22
C PHE A 105 -9.88 -9.77 5.12
N GLN A 106 -10.43 -9.58 3.93
CA GLN A 106 -9.74 -9.04 2.78
C GLN A 106 -9.62 -7.53 2.96
N ILE A 107 -8.40 -7.03 3.01
CA ILE A 107 -8.16 -5.60 3.14
C ILE A 107 -8.59 -4.91 1.83
N PRO A 108 -9.47 -3.89 1.88
CA PRO A 108 -9.87 -3.14 0.69
C PRO A 108 -8.67 -2.52 -0.02
N ILE A 109 -8.71 -2.48 -1.36
CA ILE A 109 -7.61 -2.01 -2.19
C ILE A 109 -7.27 -0.53 -1.93
N GLU A 110 -8.29 0.25 -1.58
CA GLU A 110 -8.18 1.67 -1.21
C GLU A 110 -7.38 1.87 0.08
N TRP A 111 -7.25 0.83 0.92
CA TRP A 111 -6.43 0.89 2.12
C TRP A 111 -5.03 0.31 1.84
N LEU A 112 -4.95 -0.75 1.04
CA LEU A 112 -3.69 -1.38 0.63
C LEU A 112 -2.80 -0.41 -0.14
N VAL A 113 -3.37 0.45 -0.98
CA VAL A 113 -2.59 1.39 -1.80
C VAL A 113 -1.71 2.33 -0.96
N ALA A 114 -2.18 2.75 0.21
CA ALA A 114 -1.36 3.54 1.12
C ALA A 114 -0.12 2.73 1.57
N LEU A 115 -0.29 1.43 1.86
CA LEU A 115 0.82 0.55 2.18
C LEU A 115 1.77 0.36 0.99
N PHE A 116 1.25 0.29 -0.24
CA PHE A 116 2.05 0.18 -1.46
C PHE A 116 2.99 1.38 -1.61
N ILE A 117 2.45 2.59 -1.45
CA ILE A 117 3.21 3.85 -1.51
C ILE A 117 4.24 3.91 -0.36
N PHE A 118 3.80 3.71 0.90
CA PHE A 118 4.67 3.88 2.07
C PHE A 118 5.82 2.88 2.15
N ASN A 119 5.66 1.71 1.54
CA ASN A 119 6.67 0.67 1.51
C ASN A 119 7.49 0.62 0.22
N GLY A 120 7.28 1.56 -0.71
CA GLY A 120 8.07 1.64 -1.93
C GLY A 120 7.89 0.42 -2.84
N MET A 121 6.66 -0.08 -2.97
CA MET A 121 6.33 -1.16 -3.90
C MET A 121 6.72 -0.79 -5.34
N LEU A 122 7.17 -1.77 -6.13
CA LEU A 122 7.61 -1.55 -7.52
C LEU A 122 6.68 -2.17 -8.56
N TYR A 123 5.99 -3.26 -8.20
CA TYR A 123 5.19 -4.06 -9.13
C TYR A 123 3.77 -4.30 -8.64
N PHE A 124 2.82 -4.32 -9.57
CA PHE A 124 1.42 -4.65 -9.33
C PHE A 124 1.07 -6.01 -9.91
N GLU A 125 0.16 -6.72 -9.26
CA GLU A 125 -0.36 -8.01 -9.70
C GLU A 125 -1.61 -7.85 -10.56
N THR A 126 -2.38 -6.78 -10.35
CA THR A 126 -3.60 -6.49 -11.10
C THR A 126 -3.67 -5.05 -11.59
N THR A 127 -4.45 -4.83 -12.65
CA THR A 127 -4.77 -3.48 -13.14
C THR A 127 -5.50 -2.65 -12.09
N ASP A 128 -6.26 -3.29 -11.20
CA ASP A 128 -6.96 -2.61 -10.11
C ASP A 128 -5.97 -2.01 -9.11
N GLU A 129 -4.91 -2.74 -8.75
CA GLU A 129 -3.85 -2.22 -7.86
C GLU A 129 -3.14 -1.03 -8.49
N GLN A 130 -2.78 -1.15 -9.78
CA GLN A 130 -2.15 -0.07 -10.53
C GLN A 130 -3.06 1.16 -10.62
N THR A 131 -4.37 0.96 -10.84
CA THR A 131 -5.36 2.04 -10.92
C THR A 131 -5.59 2.70 -9.57
N ALA A 132 -5.72 1.91 -8.50
CA ALA A 132 -5.83 2.42 -7.14
C ALA A 132 -4.60 3.26 -6.76
N TYR A 133 -3.39 2.82 -7.14
CA TYR A 133 -2.14 3.57 -6.95
C TYR A 133 -2.17 4.93 -7.63
N CYS A 134 -2.57 4.98 -8.90
CA CYS A 134 -2.70 6.23 -9.64
C CYS A 134 -3.74 7.16 -9.01
N ARG A 135 -4.93 6.63 -8.65
CA ARG A 135 -6.00 7.40 -7.99
C ARG A 135 -5.55 7.97 -6.64
N CYS A 136 -4.82 7.20 -5.84
CA CYS A 136 -4.30 7.65 -4.55
C CYS A 136 -3.30 8.81 -4.68
N LEU A 137 -2.52 8.83 -5.77
CA LEU A 137 -1.57 9.91 -6.08
C LEU A 137 -2.17 11.05 -6.92
N GLY A 138 -3.41 10.91 -7.39
CA GLY A 138 -4.06 11.89 -8.28
C GLY A 138 -3.44 11.93 -9.68
N LEU A 139 -3.12 10.77 -10.24
CA LEU A 139 -2.45 10.61 -11.53
C LEU A 139 -3.38 10.03 -12.60
N CYS A 140 -3.31 10.58 -13.80
CA CYS A 140 -3.89 10.08 -15.06
C CYS A 140 -2.76 9.76 -16.07
N PRO A 141 -1.99 8.68 -15.84
CA PRO A 141 -0.96 8.23 -16.76
C PRO A 141 -1.56 7.62 -18.04
N LYS A 142 -0.77 7.57 -19.11
CA LYS A 142 -1.11 6.91 -20.37
C LYS A 142 -1.18 5.38 -20.20
N PRO A 143 -1.96 4.65 -21.02
CA PRO A 143 -2.91 5.18 -22.00
C PRO A 143 -4.09 5.86 -21.28
N ARG A 144 -4.49 7.02 -21.79
CA ARG A 144 -5.61 7.80 -21.26
C ARG A 144 -6.90 7.39 -21.97
N THR A 145 -8.00 7.44 -21.24
CA THR A 145 -9.35 7.41 -21.81
C THR A 145 -9.61 8.68 -22.62
N GLU A 146 -10.65 8.68 -23.46
CA GLU A 146 -11.03 9.88 -24.24
C GLU A 146 -11.27 11.10 -23.35
N ILE A 147 -11.92 10.91 -22.19
CA ILE A 147 -12.17 11.97 -21.20
C ILE A 147 -10.86 12.50 -20.61
N GLU A 148 -9.92 11.61 -20.29
CA GLU A 148 -8.61 12.00 -19.77
C GLU A 148 -7.74 12.68 -20.84
N GLU A 149 -7.88 12.33 -22.12
CA GLU A 149 -7.14 13.02 -23.18
C GLU A 149 -7.68 14.43 -23.42
N ASP A 150 -9.00 14.62 -23.47
CA ASP A 150 -9.62 15.95 -23.53
C ASP A 150 -9.23 16.81 -22.31
N ALA A 151 -9.21 16.23 -21.11
CA ALA A 151 -8.74 16.91 -19.90
C ALA A 151 -7.25 17.29 -19.99
N PHE A 152 -6.42 16.46 -20.62
CA PHE A 152 -5.01 16.78 -20.87
C PHE A 152 -4.86 17.93 -21.86
N GLU A 153 -5.61 17.94 -22.96
CA GLU A 153 -5.62 19.03 -23.95
C GLU A 153 -6.09 20.36 -23.33
N LYS A 154 -7.04 20.30 -22.38
CA LYS A 154 -7.50 21.46 -21.59
C LYS A 154 -6.51 21.91 -20.51
N GLY A 155 -5.39 21.21 -20.34
CA GLY A 155 -4.37 21.52 -19.34
C GLY A 155 -4.78 21.17 -17.90
N TRP A 156 -5.75 20.28 -17.71
CA TRP A 156 -6.18 19.83 -16.37
C TRP A 156 -5.26 18.77 -15.79
N ILE A 157 -4.63 17.99 -16.67
CA ILE A 157 -3.64 16.97 -16.36
C ILE A 157 -2.27 17.49 -16.81
N THR A 158 -1.29 17.49 -15.92
CA THR A 158 0.08 17.90 -16.23
C THR A 158 0.82 16.85 -17.08
N VAL A 159 1.99 17.21 -17.61
CA VAL A 159 2.82 16.31 -18.44
C VAL A 159 3.24 15.03 -17.73
N ASP A 160 3.41 15.08 -16.41
CA ASP A 160 3.70 13.95 -15.54
C ASP A 160 2.44 13.26 -15.01
N GLY A 161 1.26 13.64 -15.53
CA GLY A 161 -0.01 12.98 -15.29
C GLY A 161 -0.76 13.46 -14.04
N PHE A 162 -0.25 14.42 -13.28
CA PHE A 162 -0.89 14.89 -12.06
C PHE A 162 -2.07 15.84 -12.32
N VAL A 163 -3.11 15.73 -11.49
CA VAL A 163 -4.27 16.63 -11.51
C VAL A 163 -4.27 17.45 -10.24
N GLU A 164 -4.07 18.76 -10.35
CA GLU A 164 -3.91 19.63 -9.19
C GLU A 164 -5.25 20.05 -8.57
N LYS A 165 -6.20 20.52 -9.38
CA LYS A 165 -7.47 21.08 -8.90
C LYS A 165 -8.46 20.00 -8.46
N SER A 166 -9.11 20.19 -7.31
CA SER A 166 -10.09 19.25 -6.78
C SER A 166 -11.26 19.03 -7.74
N ASP A 167 -11.82 20.09 -8.32
CA ASP A 167 -12.96 19.97 -9.24
C ASP A 167 -12.64 19.11 -10.48
N HIS A 168 -11.38 19.16 -10.94
CA HIS A 168 -10.93 18.30 -12.05
C HIS A 168 -10.76 16.85 -11.59
N ARG A 169 -10.31 16.62 -10.35
CA ARG A 169 -10.24 15.29 -9.74
C ARG A 169 -11.62 14.68 -9.58
N ASP A 170 -12.63 15.48 -9.22
CA ASP A 170 -14.04 15.11 -9.13
C ASP A 170 -14.51 14.46 -10.44
N LEU A 171 -14.30 15.15 -11.56
CA LEU A 171 -14.66 14.70 -12.90
C LEU A 171 -13.85 13.48 -13.38
N LEU A 172 -12.56 13.42 -13.03
CA LEU A 172 -11.66 12.33 -13.43
C LEU A 172 -11.66 11.13 -12.47
N GLN A 173 -12.58 11.10 -11.49
CA GLN A 173 -12.70 10.02 -10.50
C GLN A 173 -11.44 9.77 -9.65
N LEU A 174 -10.76 10.86 -9.26
CA LEU A 174 -9.54 10.85 -8.44
C LEU A 174 -9.79 11.24 -6.97
N GLN A 175 -10.98 11.00 -6.43
CA GLN A 175 -11.39 11.43 -5.06
C GLN A 175 -10.55 10.85 -3.93
N GLN A 176 -9.82 9.77 -4.23
CA GLN A 176 -8.94 9.12 -3.27
C GLN A 176 -7.64 9.92 -3.06
N CYS A 177 -7.30 10.87 -3.94
CA CYS A 177 -6.12 11.71 -3.81
C CYS A 177 -6.31 12.74 -2.70
N ARG A 178 -5.41 12.70 -1.71
CA ARG A 178 -5.38 13.66 -0.59
C ARG A 178 -4.23 14.65 -0.67
N PHE A 179 -3.45 14.61 -1.75
CA PHE A 179 -2.31 15.50 -1.94
C PHE A 179 -2.77 16.84 -2.49
N HIS A 180 -2.41 17.93 -1.83
CA HIS A 180 -2.72 19.29 -2.29
C HIS A 180 -1.75 19.77 -3.37
N ALA A 181 -0.59 19.12 -3.51
CA ALA A 181 0.43 19.41 -4.51
C ALA A 181 0.95 18.10 -5.10
N ASN A 182 1.68 18.19 -6.22
CA ASN A 182 2.19 17.01 -6.93
C ASN A 182 3.12 16.16 -6.04
N PRO A 183 2.75 14.91 -5.72
CA PRO A 183 3.51 14.08 -4.78
C PRO A 183 4.70 13.36 -5.41
N LEU A 184 4.90 13.44 -6.73
CA LEU A 184 5.84 12.56 -7.45
C LEU A 184 7.28 12.70 -6.96
N ALA A 185 7.76 13.91 -6.67
CA ALA A 185 9.11 14.11 -6.15
C ALA A 185 9.31 13.40 -4.80
N PHE A 186 8.32 13.52 -3.90
CA PHE A 186 8.31 12.84 -2.61
C PHE A 186 8.25 11.32 -2.78
N VAL A 187 7.35 10.82 -3.62
CA VAL A 187 7.16 9.38 -3.82
C VAL A 187 8.39 8.73 -4.47
N ARG A 188 9.01 9.39 -5.47
CA ARG A 188 10.28 8.92 -6.06
C ARG A 188 11.36 8.79 -4.98
N LYS A 189 11.51 9.81 -4.14
CA LYS A 189 12.50 9.76 -3.06
C LYS A 189 12.21 8.70 -2.02
N LEU A 190 10.93 8.49 -1.72
CA LEU A 190 10.48 7.43 -0.83
C LEU A 190 10.82 6.05 -1.40
N VAL A 191 10.55 5.80 -2.68
CA VAL A 191 10.87 4.53 -3.35
C VAL A 191 12.39 4.29 -3.37
N GLU A 192 13.18 5.32 -3.65
CA GLU A 192 14.65 5.27 -3.57
C GLU A 192 15.14 4.83 -2.19
N ASN A 193 14.69 5.54 -1.15
CA ASN A 193 15.10 5.28 0.23
C ASN A 193 14.65 3.90 0.73
N ARG A 194 13.60 3.31 0.15
CA ARG A 194 13.04 1.99 0.52
C ARG A 194 13.65 0.81 -0.23
N ASN A 195 14.15 1.04 -1.44
CA ASN A 195 14.68 -0.02 -2.30
C ASN A 195 16.21 0.06 -2.46
N ASN A 196 16.84 1.10 -1.92
CA ASN A 196 18.26 1.40 -2.11
C ASN A 196 18.63 1.55 -3.60
N THR A 197 17.66 1.95 -4.43
CA THR A 197 17.81 2.19 -5.86
C THR A 197 16.61 2.97 -6.38
N HIS A 198 16.81 3.71 -7.47
CA HIS A 198 15.70 4.34 -8.20
C HIS A 198 14.72 3.28 -8.70
N ALA A 199 13.44 3.63 -8.79
CA ALA A 199 12.44 2.78 -9.42
C ALA A 199 12.85 2.51 -10.89
N PRO A 200 13.17 1.26 -11.27
CA PRO A 200 13.57 0.97 -12.64
C PRO A 200 12.43 1.29 -13.60
N LEU A 201 12.72 1.85 -14.78
CA LEU A 201 11.68 2.17 -15.79
C LEU A 201 10.88 0.93 -16.25
N ILE A 202 11.47 -0.25 -16.12
CA ILE A 202 10.83 -1.55 -16.40
C ILE A 202 9.83 -2.00 -15.31
N SER A 203 9.81 -1.31 -14.17
CA SER A 203 8.84 -1.54 -13.09
C SER A 203 7.57 -0.73 -13.34
N ASP A 204 6.43 -1.22 -12.87
CA ASP A 204 5.15 -0.55 -13.07
C ASP A 204 5.18 0.83 -12.41
N VAL A 205 5.69 0.91 -11.19
CA VAL A 205 5.82 2.17 -10.45
C VAL A 205 6.85 3.09 -11.10
N GLY A 206 8.00 2.59 -11.54
CA GLY A 206 8.99 3.42 -12.24
C GLY A 206 8.45 4.04 -13.52
N SER A 207 7.73 3.26 -14.33
CA SER A 207 7.06 3.75 -15.54
C SER A 207 6.00 4.81 -15.23
N ILE A 208 5.20 4.61 -14.18
CA ILE A 208 4.18 5.59 -13.76
C ILE A 208 4.84 6.88 -13.26
N LEU A 209 5.81 6.77 -12.35
CA LEU A 209 6.39 7.94 -11.68
C LEU A 209 7.30 8.77 -12.59
N ILE A 210 7.91 8.17 -13.61
CA ILE A 210 8.91 8.84 -14.47
C ILE A 210 8.32 9.18 -15.83
N ASN A 211 7.60 8.26 -16.46
CA ASN A 211 7.10 8.43 -17.83
C ASN A 211 5.59 8.77 -17.89
N ALA A 212 4.89 8.75 -16.74
CA ALA A 212 3.43 8.83 -16.70
C ALA A 212 2.77 7.78 -17.62
N VAL A 213 3.28 6.54 -17.59
CA VAL A 213 2.75 5.41 -18.38
C VAL A 213 2.46 4.22 -17.48
N LYS A 214 1.27 3.63 -17.62
CA LYS A 214 0.90 2.31 -17.10
C LYS A 214 1.40 1.23 -18.04
N LEU A 215 2.25 0.34 -17.51
CA LEU A 215 2.63 -0.88 -18.22
C LEU A 215 1.50 -1.91 -18.12
N PRO A 216 1.29 -2.77 -19.14
CA PRO A 216 0.33 -3.86 -19.06
C PRO A 216 0.71 -4.84 -17.95
N VAL A 217 -0.18 -5.05 -16.99
CA VAL A 217 0.05 -5.98 -15.88
C VAL A 217 0.10 -7.42 -16.42
N GLY A 218 1.15 -8.17 -16.07
CA GLY A 218 1.31 -9.59 -16.43
C GLY A 218 1.97 -9.89 -17.78
N SER A 219 2.42 -8.89 -18.53
CA SER A 219 2.91 -9.02 -19.92
C SER A 219 4.27 -9.72 -20.13
N PHE A 220 4.93 -10.21 -19.07
CA PHE A 220 6.23 -10.89 -19.14
C PHE A 220 6.31 -12.14 -18.24
N ARG A 221 5.22 -12.90 -18.14
CA ARG A 221 5.26 -14.28 -17.65
C ARG A 221 5.55 -15.20 -18.85
N GLN A 222 6.77 -15.15 -19.38
CA GLN A 222 7.31 -16.16 -20.29
C GLN A 222 8.58 -16.73 -19.67
#